data_AF-A0AAV8W0F5-F1
#
_entry.id   AF-A0AAV8W0F5-F1
#
_cell.length_a   1.000
_cell.length_b   1.000
_cell.length_c   1.000
_cell.angle_alpha   90.00
_cell.angle_beta   90.00
_cell.angle_gamma   90.00
#
_symmetry.space_group_name_H-M   'P 1'
#
loop_
_entity.id
_entity.type
_entity.pdbx_description
1 polymer ?
#
loop_
_entity_poly.entity_id
_entity_poly.type
_entity_poly.pdbx_seq_one_letter_code
_entity_poly.pdbx_strand_id
1 'polypeptide(L)'
;MPFHRSDSIRSYGGGVAVPDSGAIQFAGPLATGGGGGLLIKRPITPPGTRIAPVKDEAARESMNSIPPGHRFVVSGKITKRPIDGSTKRGRRSMIWKSPIYIQVKSMHFLISKDGNCTQFPSFGIRRITKETVRNPLTMIQRKSVLLLKSQTTDGATDKYEELLRTNGFEVRLVKTLVFNFKNLDTLKEKLLASNAYEGVIFSSPRCVQAVVSAVEDDFEVVGAWQAKHNFTVGEATYTEALSKLGLECEGKESGSALNLTKVIVERKSEYHKPFLFPHGNLKTDIFNLELGKEGIQVEEVLVYETIANPSISNELADVTDNLTSIPEYVVFFSPSGFQSSIEHLKKIPVDLSSVKFVAIGPVTELSIREENYEIYGVTKHPTPKDLLDVISKG
;
A
#
# COMPACT_ATOMS: atom_id res chain seq x y z
N MET A 1 3.81 -19.79 60.18
CA MET A 1 2.53 -20.46 60.53
C MET A 1 1.41 -19.74 59.80
N PRO A 2 0.61 -20.43 58.97
CA PRO A 2 -0.51 -19.87 58.21
C PRO A 2 -1.87 -20.26 58.83
N PHE A 3 -2.92 -19.47 58.62
CA PHE A 3 -4.31 -19.92 58.86
C PHE A 3 -5.33 -19.24 57.92
N HIS A 4 -6.13 -20.11 57.26
CA HIS A 4 -7.46 -20.04 56.60
C HIS A 4 -7.85 -18.88 55.67
N ARG A 5 -8.21 -19.08 54.38
CA ARG A 5 -9.36 -19.78 53.72
C ARG A 5 -10.75 -19.27 54.12
N SER A 6 -11.51 -18.71 53.17
CA SER A 6 -12.72 -19.34 52.59
C SER A 6 -13.46 -18.44 51.59
N ASP A 7 -14.02 -19.09 50.57
CA ASP A 7 -14.76 -18.63 49.40
C ASP A 7 -16.10 -17.92 49.68
N SER A 8 -16.62 -17.17 48.70
CA SER A 8 -17.93 -17.47 48.07
C SER A 8 -18.32 -16.54 46.91
N ILE A 9 -19.03 -17.18 45.99
CA ILE A 9 -19.57 -16.78 44.69
C ILE A 9 -20.85 -15.93 44.83
N ARG A 10 -21.09 -14.97 43.93
CA ARG A 10 -22.44 -14.71 43.36
C ARG A 10 -22.42 -13.94 42.03
N SER A 11 -23.17 -14.52 41.09
CA SER A 11 -23.55 -14.10 39.75
C SER A 11 -24.62 -13.01 39.72
N TYR A 12 -24.61 -12.17 38.68
CA TYR A 12 -25.81 -11.58 38.07
C TYR A 12 -25.59 -11.45 36.55
N GLY A 13 -26.59 -11.87 35.77
CA GLY A 13 -26.64 -11.70 34.32
C GLY A 13 -27.83 -10.85 33.89
N GLY A 14 -27.85 -10.55 32.59
CA GLY A 14 -29.06 -10.23 31.81
C GLY A 14 -29.34 -8.75 31.57
N GLY A 15 -29.36 -8.34 30.30
CA GLY A 15 -29.89 -7.04 29.89
C GLY A 15 -29.53 -6.62 28.46
N VAL A 16 -30.24 -7.17 27.48
CA VAL A 16 -30.20 -6.83 26.05
C VAL A 16 -30.90 -5.48 25.83
N ALA A 17 -30.31 -4.59 25.03
CA ALA A 17 -30.99 -3.44 24.44
C ALA A 17 -30.47 -3.18 23.02
N VAL A 18 -31.38 -3.37 22.06
CA VAL A 18 -31.30 -2.95 20.65
C VAL A 18 -31.85 -1.53 20.57
N PRO A 19 -31.36 -0.69 19.64
CA PRO A 19 -32.32 0.00 18.79
C PRO A 19 -31.93 0.04 17.30
N ASP A 20 -32.93 -0.31 16.51
CA ASP A 20 -33.42 0.34 15.30
C ASP A 20 -32.50 0.61 14.10
N SER A 21 -32.79 -0.22 13.10
CA SER A 21 -32.72 0.00 11.66
C SER A 21 -33.26 1.36 11.19
N GLY A 22 -32.41 2.16 10.56
CA GLY A 22 -32.80 3.29 9.70
C GLY A 22 -32.41 2.99 8.25
N ALA A 23 -33.36 2.47 7.47
CA ALA A 23 -33.23 2.29 6.03
C ALA A 23 -33.34 3.64 5.32
N ILE A 24 -32.33 4.01 4.51
CA ILE A 24 -32.43 5.13 3.57
C ILE A 24 -32.80 4.54 2.20
N GLN A 25 -34.06 4.77 1.81
CA GLN A 25 -34.59 4.47 0.48
C GLN A 25 -34.04 5.45 -0.56
N PHE A 26 -33.55 4.90 -1.68
CA PHE A 26 -33.27 5.63 -2.91
C PHE A 26 -34.58 6.01 -3.61
N ALA A 27 -34.72 7.29 -3.97
CA ALA A 27 -35.75 7.78 -4.88
C ALA A 27 -35.08 8.52 -6.06
N GLY A 28 -35.04 7.87 -7.24
CA GLY A 28 -35.32 8.55 -8.51
C GLY A 28 -36.82 8.45 -8.80
N PRO A 29 -37.40 9.08 -9.86
CA PRO A 29 -36.79 9.36 -11.16
C PRO A 29 -37.18 10.75 -11.76
N LEU A 30 -36.68 11.10 -12.95
CA LEU A 30 -37.50 11.35 -14.16
C LEU A 30 -36.68 11.87 -15.34
N ALA A 31 -37.01 11.31 -16.51
CA ALA A 31 -36.48 11.62 -17.82
C ALA A 31 -37.44 12.53 -18.60
N THR A 32 -36.87 13.43 -19.40
CA THR A 32 -37.44 14.07 -20.61
C THR A 32 -36.22 14.48 -21.45
N GLY A 33 -36.05 14.23 -22.75
CA GLY A 33 -36.99 13.98 -23.85
C GLY A 33 -36.77 15.06 -24.93
N GLY A 34 -36.26 14.69 -26.11
CA GLY A 34 -36.16 15.54 -27.33
C GLY A 34 -34.73 15.54 -27.91
N GLY A 35 -34.43 15.16 -29.15
CA GLY A 35 -35.24 15.00 -30.37
C GLY A 35 -34.78 16.02 -31.41
N GLY A 36 -33.99 15.60 -32.40
CA GLY A 36 -33.60 16.45 -33.54
C GLY A 36 -32.41 15.91 -34.33
N GLY A 37 -32.67 15.20 -35.43
CA GLY A 37 -31.65 14.86 -36.43
C GLY A 37 -31.36 16.02 -37.38
N LEU A 38 -30.29 15.92 -38.18
CA LEU A 38 -30.32 15.90 -39.65
C LEU A 38 -28.92 16.21 -40.28
N LEU A 39 -28.62 15.45 -41.33
CA LEU A 39 -27.79 15.76 -42.52
C LEU A 39 -26.25 15.64 -42.52
N ILE A 40 -25.83 14.72 -43.40
CA ILE A 40 -24.51 14.37 -43.90
C ILE A 40 -24.06 15.40 -44.96
N LYS A 41 -22.79 15.84 -44.93
CA LYS A 41 -22.04 16.27 -46.13
C LYS A 41 -20.56 15.83 -46.04
N ARG A 42 -20.07 15.18 -47.08
CA ARG A 42 -18.65 14.83 -47.33
C ARG A 42 -18.00 15.87 -48.26
N PRO A 43 -16.69 16.12 -48.16
CA PRO A 43 -15.85 16.57 -49.30
C PRO A 43 -14.86 15.44 -49.69
N ILE A 44 -14.92 14.85 -50.89
CA ILE A 44 -14.27 15.21 -52.17
C ILE A 44 -12.77 15.54 -52.04
N THR A 45 -11.91 14.62 -52.52
CA THR A 45 -10.46 14.75 -52.71
C THR A 45 -10.12 15.08 -54.16
N PRO A 46 -9.07 15.89 -54.45
CA PRO A 46 -8.51 16.00 -55.80
C PRO A 46 -7.26 15.10 -56.00
N PRO A 47 -6.90 14.75 -57.26
CA PRO A 47 -5.87 13.75 -57.55
C PRO A 47 -4.50 14.32 -57.95
N GLY A 48 -3.44 13.63 -57.51
CA GLY A 48 -2.18 13.46 -58.24
C GLY A 48 -1.00 14.36 -57.91
N THR A 49 0.00 13.81 -57.19
CA THR A 49 1.43 14.08 -57.47
C THR A 49 2.31 12.91 -56.99
N ARG A 50 3.16 12.39 -57.89
CA ARG A 50 4.33 11.56 -57.56
C ARG A 50 5.46 12.46 -57.09
N ILE A 51 6.11 12.14 -55.97
CA ILE A 51 7.51 12.55 -55.68
C ILE A 51 8.28 11.36 -55.09
N ALA A 52 9.54 11.27 -55.52
CA ALA A 52 10.51 10.18 -55.42
C ALA A 52 11.24 10.14 -54.03
N PRO A 53 12.21 9.23 -53.80
CA PRO A 53 12.59 8.75 -52.48
C PRO A 53 13.52 9.72 -51.72
N VAL A 54 13.34 9.80 -50.41
CA VAL A 54 14.31 10.46 -49.52
C VAL A 54 14.74 9.47 -48.42
N LYS A 55 16.05 9.56 -48.19
CA LYS A 55 16.95 8.70 -47.43
C LYS A 55 16.57 8.59 -45.95
N ASP A 56 17.15 7.55 -45.33
CA ASP A 56 17.35 7.40 -43.89
C ASP A 56 17.46 8.76 -43.18
N GLU A 57 16.69 8.87 -42.08
CA GLU A 57 16.81 9.82 -40.96
C GLU A 57 15.50 10.58 -40.65
N ALA A 58 14.42 9.82 -40.37
CA ALA A 58 13.19 10.34 -39.74
C ALA A 58 12.32 9.26 -39.07
N ALA A 59 12.91 8.14 -38.63
CA ALA A 59 12.17 7.06 -37.93
C ALA A 59 12.18 7.24 -36.40
N ARG A 60 11.98 8.47 -35.93
CA ARG A 60 11.99 8.78 -34.49
C ARG A 60 10.98 9.83 -34.08
N GLU A 61 9.83 9.88 -34.75
CA GLU A 61 8.62 10.56 -34.28
C GLU A 61 7.43 10.07 -35.13
N SER A 62 6.27 9.84 -34.51
CA SER A 62 4.99 9.32 -35.08
C SER A 62 4.72 7.80 -35.07
N MET A 63 4.97 7.10 -33.95
CA MET A 63 4.18 5.91 -33.61
C MET A 63 2.93 6.35 -32.83
N ASN A 64 1.98 6.98 -33.52
CA ASN A 64 0.58 7.05 -33.09
C ASN A 64 -0.29 7.37 -34.31
N SER A 65 -1.34 6.56 -34.48
CA SER A 65 -2.41 6.64 -35.48
C SER A 65 -2.20 5.90 -36.82
N ILE A 66 -2.60 4.63 -36.85
CA ILE A 66 -3.21 4.03 -38.05
C ILE A 66 -4.73 4.06 -37.82
N PRO A 67 -5.54 4.69 -38.66
CA PRO A 67 -6.98 4.74 -38.46
C PRO A 67 -7.62 3.37 -38.75
N PRO A 68 -8.68 2.99 -38.02
CA PRO A 68 -9.35 1.71 -38.21
C PRO A 68 -10.06 1.66 -39.57
N GLY A 69 -9.79 0.62 -40.37
CA GLY A 69 -10.52 0.37 -41.63
C GLY A 69 -9.73 -0.24 -42.80
N HIS A 70 -8.43 -0.43 -42.70
CA HIS A 70 -7.66 -1.08 -43.77
C HIS A 70 -7.77 -2.61 -43.69
N ARG A 71 -8.50 -3.19 -44.66
CA ARG A 71 -8.51 -4.66 -44.87
C ARG A 71 -7.27 -5.07 -45.65
N PHE A 72 -6.38 -5.83 -45.02
CA PHE A 72 -5.33 -6.53 -45.74
C PHE A 72 -5.91 -7.76 -46.43
N VAL A 73 -5.76 -7.85 -47.76
CA VAL A 73 -6.02 -9.07 -48.52
C VAL A 73 -4.70 -9.84 -48.59
N VAL A 74 -4.54 -10.87 -47.78
CA VAL A 74 -3.41 -11.81 -47.90
C VAL A 74 -3.79 -12.86 -48.95
N SER A 75 -3.24 -12.72 -50.16
CA SER A 75 -3.31 -13.75 -51.20
C SER A 75 -2.23 -14.81 -50.95
N GLY A 76 -2.61 -15.91 -50.30
CA GLY A 76 -1.74 -17.06 -50.09
C GLY A 76 -2.53 -18.37 -50.18
N LYS A 77 -2.02 -19.35 -50.93
CA LYS A 77 -2.64 -20.68 -51.07
C LYS A 77 -2.64 -21.39 -49.71
N ILE A 78 -3.82 -21.53 -49.09
CA ILE A 78 -4.02 -22.41 -47.95
C ILE A 78 -4.30 -23.81 -48.50
N THR A 79 -3.33 -24.72 -48.40
CA THR A 79 -3.54 -26.14 -48.67
C THR A 79 -4.08 -26.84 -47.43
N LYS A 80 -5.40 -27.04 -47.38
CA LYS A 80 -6.01 -28.12 -46.59
C LYS A 80 -6.87 -28.97 -47.52
N ARG A 81 -6.54 -30.25 -47.64
CA ARG A 81 -7.42 -31.23 -48.32
C ARG A 81 -8.72 -31.38 -47.51
N PRO A 82 -9.89 -31.43 -48.15
CA PRO A 82 -11.13 -31.73 -47.46
C PRO A 82 -11.21 -33.23 -47.15
N ILE A 83 -11.54 -33.57 -45.91
CA ILE A 83 -12.20 -34.84 -45.61
C ILE A 83 -13.69 -34.56 -45.86
N ASP A 84 -14.31 -35.34 -46.75
CA ASP A 84 -15.76 -35.39 -46.99
C ASP A 84 -16.42 -34.17 -47.70
N GLY A 85 -16.60 -34.30 -49.02
CA GLY A 85 -17.94 -34.54 -49.59
C GLY A 85 -19.09 -33.53 -49.47
N SER A 86 -18.91 -32.24 -49.79
CA SER A 86 -19.94 -31.47 -50.53
C SER A 86 -19.52 -30.04 -50.88
N THR A 87 -19.67 -29.70 -52.16
CA THR A 87 -19.41 -28.38 -52.73
C THR A 87 -20.64 -27.48 -52.60
N LYS A 88 -20.59 -26.47 -51.72
CA LYS A 88 -21.41 -25.26 -51.85
C LYS A 88 -20.56 -24.01 -51.61
N ARG A 89 -20.42 -23.20 -52.67
CA ARG A 89 -19.83 -21.85 -52.63
C ARG A 89 -20.74 -20.93 -51.81
N GLY A 90 -20.26 -20.51 -50.65
CA GLY A 90 -20.82 -19.41 -49.87
C GLY A 90 -19.69 -18.69 -49.15
N ARG A 91 -19.69 -17.34 -49.18
CA ARG A 91 -18.78 -16.52 -48.35
C ARG A 91 -19.11 -16.81 -46.88
N ARG A 92 -18.35 -17.72 -46.25
CA ARG A 92 -18.35 -17.87 -44.79
C ARG A 92 -17.40 -16.84 -44.22
N SER A 93 -17.90 -15.90 -43.42
CA SER A 93 -17.06 -15.15 -42.49
C SER A 93 -16.51 -16.15 -41.47
N MET A 94 -15.20 -16.42 -41.52
CA MET A 94 -14.53 -17.15 -40.45
C MET A 94 -14.43 -16.21 -39.24
N ILE A 95 -15.28 -16.44 -38.24
CA ILE A 95 -15.12 -15.84 -36.91
C ILE A 95 -14.07 -16.69 -36.19
N TRP A 96 -12.90 -16.11 -35.94
CA TRP A 96 -11.81 -16.76 -35.26
C TRP A 96 -12.07 -16.69 -33.75
N LYS A 97 -12.19 -17.84 -33.09
CA LYS A 97 -12.41 -17.90 -31.63
C LYS A 97 -11.16 -17.52 -30.81
N SER A 98 -10.01 -17.38 -31.46
CA SER A 98 -8.71 -17.08 -30.84
C SER A 98 -7.85 -16.17 -31.75
N PRO A 99 -6.92 -15.38 -31.19
CA PRO A 99 -5.98 -14.59 -31.99
C PRO A 99 -5.19 -15.46 -32.97
N ILE A 100 -4.92 -14.93 -34.16
CA ILE A 100 -4.15 -15.64 -35.19
C ILE A 100 -2.72 -15.11 -35.17
N TYR A 101 -1.78 -16.02 -35.05
CA TYR A 101 -0.37 -15.72 -35.21
C TYR A 101 0.06 -16.02 -36.65
N ILE A 102 0.72 -15.06 -37.29
CA ILE A 102 1.25 -15.18 -38.65
C ILE A 102 2.71 -14.75 -38.65
N GLN A 103 3.57 -15.59 -39.23
CA GLN A 103 4.96 -15.24 -39.50
C GLN A 103 5.14 -15.02 -41.00
N VAL A 104 5.68 -13.86 -41.38
CA VAL A 104 6.07 -13.55 -42.76
C VAL A 104 7.53 -13.11 -42.73
N LYS A 105 8.41 -13.92 -43.31
CA LYS A 105 9.88 -13.73 -43.24
C LYS A 105 10.36 -13.60 -41.78
N SER A 106 11.03 -12.50 -41.46
CA SER A 106 11.58 -12.15 -40.13
C SER A 106 10.62 -11.32 -39.27
N MET A 107 9.35 -11.18 -39.66
CA MET A 107 8.36 -10.41 -38.91
C MET A 107 7.27 -11.31 -38.33
N HIS A 108 6.89 -11.00 -37.09
CA HIS A 108 5.88 -11.71 -36.31
C HIS A 108 4.65 -10.82 -36.12
N PHE A 109 3.46 -11.36 -36.40
CA PHE A 109 2.20 -10.64 -36.33
C PHE A 109 1.21 -11.39 -35.44
N LEU A 110 0.60 -10.68 -34.50
CA LEU A 110 -0.54 -11.16 -33.71
C LEU A 110 -1.79 -10.42 -34.17
N ILE A 111 -2.79 -11.15 -34.66
CA ILE A 111 -4.08 -10.60 -35.07
C ILE A 111 -5.11 -10.90 -33.98
N SER A 112 -5.59 -9.85 -33.30
CA SER A 112 -6.63 -9.96 -32.28
C SER A 112 -7.98 -10.38 -32.88
N LYS A 113 -8.93 -10.79 -32.03
CA LYS A 113 -10.28 -11.19 -32.45
C LYS A 113 -11.03 -10.05 -33.17
N ASP A 114 -10.67 -8.81 -32.87
CA ASP A 114 -11.30 -7.60 -33.42
C ASP A 114 -10.63 -7.15 -34.73
N GLY A 115 -9.63 -7.90 -35.21
CA GLY A 115 -8.92 -7.63 -36.46
C GLY A 115 -7.72 -6.70 -36.33
N ASN A 116 -7.34 -6.30 -35.11
CA ASN A 116 -6.14 -5.48 -34.88
C ASN A 116 -4.89 -6.34 -35.01
N CYS A 117 -3.91 -5.85 -35.78
CA CYS A 117 -2.64 -6.53 -36.02
C CYS A 117 -1.52 -5.81 -35.27
N THR A 118 -0.80 -6.52 -34.39
CA THR A 118 0.38 -6.01 -33.67
C THR A 118 1.63 -6.70 -34.19
N GLN A 119 2.65 -5.91 -34.54
CA GLN A 119 3.93 -6.38 -35.08
C GLN A 119 5.01 -6.39 -34.00
N PHE A 120 5.84 -7.42 -33.96
CA PHE A 120 6.98 -7.53 -33.04
C PHE A 120 8.31 -7.73 -33.79
N PRO A 121 9.41 -7.09 -33.35
CA PRO A 121 10.74 -7.35 -33.90
C PRO A 121 11.26 -8.72 -33.48
N SER A 122 11.93 -9.42 -34.39
CA SER A 122 12.47 -10.75 -34.18
C SER A 122 13.77 -10.70 -33.36
N PHE A 123 13.64 -10.65 -32.04
CA PHE A 123 14.72 -11.04 -31.13
C PHE A 123 14.30 -12.29 -30.34
N GLY A 124 14.94 -13.42 -30.67
CA GLY A 124 15.09 -14.56 -29.75
C GLY A 124 13.86 -15.38 -29.39
N ILE A 125 12.92 -15.67 -30.30
CA ILE A 125 11.80 -16.59 -30.00
C ILE A 125 12.23 -18.05 -30.26
N ARG A 126 12.49 -18.82 -29.19
CA ARG A 126 12.56 -20.28 -29.25
C ARG A 126 11.16 -20.83 -29.58
N ARG A 127 11.11 -21.68 -30.61
CA ARG A 127 10.01 -22.51 -31.13
C ARG A 127 8.82 -22.66 -30.15
N ILE A 128 7.74 -21.91 -30.39
CA ILE A 128 6.46 -22.08 -29.67
C ILE A 128 5.70 -23.24 -30.31
N THR A 129 5.69 -24.41 -29.65
CA THR A 129 4.80 -25.53 -29.96
C THR A 129 3.39 -25.21 -29.42
N LYS A 130 2.35 -25.84 -30.00
CA LYS A 130 0.92 -25.55 -29.81
C LYS A 130 0.35 -25.63 -28.37
N GLU A 131 1.18 -25.82 -27.34
CA GLU A 131 0.76 -25.86 -25.93
C GLU A 131 0.78 -24.50 -25.21
N THR A 132 1.30 -23.45 -25.83
CA THR A 132 1.50 -22.14 -25.15
C THR A 132 0.52 -21.07 -25.64
N VAL A 133 -0.75 -21.24 -25.29
CA VAL A 133 -1.64 -20.09 -25.00
C VAL A 133 -2.13 -20.27 -23.56
N ARG A 134 -1.19 -20.45 -22.63
CA ARG A 134 -1.43 -20.10 -21.23
C ARG A 134 -1.06 -18.63 -21.09
N ASN A 135 -1.75 -17.90 -20.22
CA ASN A 135 -1.29 -16.62 -19.68
C ASN A 135 0.23 -16.64 -19.52
N PRO A 136 0.96 -15.52 -19.72
CA PRO A 136 2.36 -15.46 -19.30
C PRO A 136 2.40 -15.99 -17.86
N LEU A 137 3.02 -17.17 -17.69
CA LEU A 137 2.95 -17.90 -16.42
C LEU A 137 3.66 -17.01 -15.41
N THR A 138 2.91 -16.38 -14.51
CA THR A 138 3.51 -15.63 -13.43
C THR A 138 4.42 -16.58 -12.66
N MET A 139 5.70 -16.22 -12.55
CA MET A 139 6.70 -17.11 -11.95
C MET A 139 6.82 -16.86 -10.45
N ILE A 140 6.70 -17.93 -9.66
CA ILE A 140 7.09 -17.88 -8.25
C ILE A 140 8.61 -17.87 -8.19
N GLN A 141 9.17 -16.81 -7.61
CA GLN A 141 10.60 -16.66 -7.39
C GLN A 141 11.01 -17.51 -6.17
N ARG A 142 11.74 -18.60 -6.41
CA ARG A 142 12.20 -19.50 -5.35
C ARG A 142 13.26 -18.85 -4.48
N LYS A 143 13.27 -19.19 -3.19
CA LYS A 143 14.17 -18.61 -2.19
C LYS A 143 14.12 -17.07 -2.15
N SER A 144 12.95 -16.48 -2.43
CA SER A 144 12.76 -15.05 -2.25
C SER A 144 11.62 -14.74 -1.27
N VAL A 145 11.77 -13.59 -0.59
CA VAL A 145 10.92 -13.15 0.50
C VAL A 145 10.49 -11.71 0.26
N LEU A 146 9.18 -11.47 0.25
CA LEU A 146 8.57 -10.15 0.29
C LEU A 146 8.20 -9.80 1.74
N LEU A 147 8.81 -8.74 2.27
CA LEU A 147 8.49 -8.19 3.58
C LEU A 147 7.50 -7.02 3.42
N LEU A 148 6.28 -7.20 3.93
CA LEU A 148 5.22 -6.18 3.95
C LEU A 148 5.10 -5.59 5.35
N LYS A 149 5.83 -4.50 5.58
CA LYS A 149 5.95 -3.86 6.90
C LYS A 149 5.86 -2.34 6.82
N SER A 150 5.59 -1.71 7.96
CA SER A 150 5.68 -0.25 8.10
C SER A 150 7.12 0.23 8.03
N GLN A 151 7.31 1.51 7.71
CA GLN A 151 8.62 2.17 7.75
C GLN A 151 9.31 1.97 9.11
N THR A 152 10.55 1.45 9.07
CA THR A 152 11.50 1.52 10.19
C THR A 152 12.05 2.94 10.30
N THR A 153 12.37 3.38 11.52
CA THR A 153 13.05 4.65 11.76
C THR A 153 14.31 4.75 10.90
N ASP A 154 14.48 5.90 10.25
CA ASP A 154 15.45 6.09 9.17
C ASP A 154 16.89 5.89 9.67
N GLY A 155 17.69 5.10 8.93
CA GLY A 155 19.16 5.00 9.09
C GLY A 155 19.73 3.66 9.57
N ALA A 156 18.91 2.72 10.05
CA ALA A 156 19.37 1.38 10.43
C ALA A 156 18.97 0.32 9.39
N THR A 157 19.93 -0.54 8.99
CA THR A 157 19.66 -1.72 8.16
C THR A 157 18.59 -2.60 8.82
N ASP A 158 17.62 -3.07 8.02
CA ASP A 158 16.53 -3.88 8.53
C ASP A 158 17.05 -5.25 8.98
N LYS A 159 16.93 -5.55 10.28
CA LYS A 159 17.44 -6.81 10.89
C LYS A 159 16.81 -8.07 10.29
N TYR A 160 15.59 -7.98 9.75
CA TYR A 160 14.96 -9.10 9.03
C TYR A 160 15.63 -9.29 7.68
N GLU A 161 15.80 -8.21 6.92
CA GLU A 161 16.47 -8.26 5.62
C GLU A 161 17.91 -8.79 5.74
N GLU A 162 18.69 -8.26 6.69
CA GLU A 162 20.07 -8.67 6.91
C GLU A 162 20.19 -10.17 7.19
N LEU A 163 19.42 -10.68 8.15
CA LEU A 163 19.49 -12.09 8.54
C LEU A 163 19.05 -13.01 7.38
N LEU A 164 17.97 -12.65 6.68
CA LEU A 164 17.45 -13.45 5.57
C LEU A 164 18.44 -13.50 4.39
N ARG A 165 19.04 -12.36 4.03
CA ARG A 165 20.05 -12.30 2.95
C ARG A 165 21.29 -13.12 3.29
N THR A 166 21.80 -13.03 4.52
CA THR A 166 22.94 -13.84 4.97
C THR A 166 22.65 -15.35 4.95
N ASN A 167 21.37 -15.75 4.99
CA ASN A 167 20.93 -17.13 4.84
C ASN A 167 20.50 -17.51 3.41
N GLY A 168 20.86 -16.69 2.42
CA GLY A 168 20.72 -17.01 0.99
C GLY A 168 19.33 -16.76 0.41
N PHE A 169 18.50 -15.95 1.06
CA PHE A 169 17.24 -15.48 0.49
C PHE A 169 17.41 -14.17 -0.27
N GLU A 170 16.74 -14.04 -1.41
CA GLU A 170 16.51 -12.73 -2.02
C GLU A 170 15.39 -12.02 -1.26
N VAL A 171 15.66 -10.83 -0.73
CA VAL A 171 14.67 -10.08 0.05
C VAL A 171 14.21 -8.85 -0.72
N ARG A 172 12.90 -8.60 -0.71
CA ARG A 172 12.27 -7.38 -1.19
C ARG A 172 11.43 -6.80 -0.06
N LEU A 173 11.44 -5.49 0.09
CA LEU A 173 10.66 -4.79 1.10
C LEU A 173 9.71 -3.83 0.42
N VAL A 174 8.45 -3.86 0.84
CA VAL A 174 7.43 -2.91 0.41
C VAL A 174 6.79 -2.32 1.66
N LYS A 175 6.70 -0.98 1.70
CA LYS A 175 6.11 -0.28 2.84
C LYS A 175 4.59 -0.42 2.76
N THR A 176 3.96 -0.95 3.80
CA THR A 176 2.50 -1.07 3.84
C THR A 176 1.81 0.19 4.35
N LEU A 177 2.47 0.88 5.29
CA LEU A 177 2.04 2.13 5.87
C LEU A 177 3.16 3.15 5.76
N VAL A 178 2.78 4.41 5.51
CA VAL A 178 3.67 5.57 5.52
C VAL A 178 3.12 6.61 6.47
N PHE A 179 3.98 7.55 6.87
CA PHE A 179 3.55 8.72 7.63
C PHE A 179 3.85 10.00 6.87
N ASN A 180 2.98 10.98 7.05
CA ASN A 180 3.16 12.33 6.52
C ASN A 180 3.01 13.33 7.67
N PHE A 181 3.87 14.36 7.67
CA PHE A 181 3.67 15.49 8.57
C PHE A 181 2.53 16.38 8.09
N LYS A 182 1.80 16.96 9.04
CA LYS A 182 0.67 17.87 8.83
C LYS A 182 0.75 19.03 9.80
N ASN A 183 0.07 20.13 9.47
CA ASN A 183 -0.13 21.28 10.36
C ASN A 183 1.17 21.81 11.01
N LEU A 184 2.29 21.75 10.29
CA LEU A 184 3.59 22.21 10.81
C LEU A 184 3.60 23.72 11.04
N ASP A 185 2.91 24.49 10.20
CA ASP A 185 2.75 25.94 10.40
C ASP A 185 2.00 26.25 11.70
N THR A 186 0.87 25.56 11.93
CA THR A 186 0.11 25.68 13.18
C THR A 186 0.97 25.26 14.38
N LEU A 187 1.73 24.17 14.26
CA LEU A 187 2.66 23.74 15.31
C LEU A 187 3.70 24.83 15.60
N LYS A 188 4.30 25.43 14.56
CA LYS A 188 5.28 26.51 14.67
C LYS A 188 4.70 27.74 15.38
N GLU A 189 3.49 28.16 15.02
CA GLU A 189 2.78 29.27 15.68
C GLU A 189 2.62 29.01 17.19
N LYS A 190 2.25 27.79 17.58
CA LYS A 190 2.12 27.42 19.01
C LYS A 190 3.46 27.34 19.72
N LEU A 191 4.50 26.83 19.04
CA LEU A 191 5.85 26.77 19.58
C LEU A 191 6.43 28.17 19.85
N LEU A 192 6.18 29.13 18.95
CA LEU A 192 6.54 30.54 19.11
C LEU A 192 5.79 31.21 20.28
N ALA A 193 4.55 30.78 20.55
CA ALA A 193 3.74 31.24 21.67
C ALA A 193 4.02 30.46 22.98
N SER A 194 5.28 30.10 23.25
CA SER A 194 5.68 29.25 24.39
C SER A 194 5.13 29.75 25.74
N ASN A 195 4.99 31.06 25.95
CA ASN A 195 4.41 31.65 27.15
C ASN A 195 2.94 31.28 27.41
N ALA A 196 2.21 30.78 26.42
CA ALA A 196 0.84 30.31 26.55
C ALA A 196 0.72 28.88 27.09
N TYR A 197 1.84 28.16 27.26
CA TYR A 197 1.87 26.74 27.64
C TYR A 197 2.71 26.49 28.90
N GLU A 198 2.36 25.44 29.66
CA GLU A 198 3.22 24.96 30.77
C GLU A 198 4.36 24.08 30.28
N GLY A 199 4.19 23.43 29.15
CA GLY A 199 5.16 22.55 28.55
C GLY A 199 4.54 21.73 27.42
N VAL A 200 5.33 20.80 26.88
CA VAL A 200 4.92 19.94 25.77
C VAL A 200 4.89 18.47 26.18
N ILE A 201 3.89 17.73 25.71
CA ILE A 201 3.78 16.28 25.90
C ILE A 201 4.13 15.59 24.57
N PHE A 202 5.08 14.65 24.58
CA PHE A 202 5.42 13.83 23.42
C PHE A 202 5.11 12.36 23.67
N SER A 203 4.14 11.82 22.93
CA SER A 203 3.79 10.39 23.01
C SER A 203 4.45 9.52 21.93
N SER A 204 5.23 10.12 21.02
CA SER A 204 5.83 9.44 19.88
C SER A 204 7.07 10.20 19.39
N PRO A 205 8.16 9.52 19.00
CA PRO A 205 9.35 10.18 18.42
C PRO A 205 9.00 11.02 17.19
N ARG A 206 7.97 10.63 16.44
CA ARG A 206 7.51 11.41 15.27
C ARG A 206 6.98 12.80 15.64
N CYS A 207 6.46 12.98 16.85
CA CYS A 207 6.02 14.30 17.31
C CYS A 207 7.22 15.22 17.55
N VAL A 208 8.32 14.67 18.05
CA VAL A 208 9.60 15.39 18.18
C VAL A 208 10.12 15.77 16.80
N GLN A 209 10.11 14.83 15.85
CA GLN A 209 10.54 15.08 14.47
C GLN A 209 9.67 16.15 13.80
N ALA A 210 8.36 16.17 14.06
CA ALA A 210 7.48 17.22 13.57
C ALA A 210 7.85 18.60 14.13
N VAL A 211 8.25 18.68 15.41
CA VAL A 211 8.76 19.93 15.99
C VAL A 211 10.04 20.37 15.29
N VAL A 212 11.00 19.46 15.09
CA VAL A 212 12.23 19.75 14.31
C VAL A 212 11.89 20.27 12.92
N SER A 213 10.96 19.62 12.21
CA SER A 213 10.53 20.06 10.88
C SER A 213 9.77 21.39 10.89
N ALA A 214 9.05 21.72 11.96
CA ALA A 214 8.31 22.98 12.08
C ALA A 214 9.23 24.17 12.39
N VAL A 215 10.25 23.96 13.24
CA VAL A 215 11.20 25.03 13.61
C VAL A 215 12.34 25.17 12.61
N GLU A 216 12.62 24.14 11.82
CA GLU A 216 13.74 24.10 10.87
C GLU A 216 15.07 24.42 11.59
N ASP A 217 15.73 25.54 11.24
CA ASP A 217 16.98 25.98 11.84
C ASP A 217 16.80 26.99 13.00
N ASP A 218 15.55 27.33 13.37
CA ASP A 218 15.25 28.29 14.43
C ASP A 218 15.19 27.63 15.82
N PHE A 219 16.36 27.21 16.30
CA PHE A 219 16.50 26.56 17.61
C PHE A 219 16.27 27.51 18.80
N GLU A 220 16.21 28.84 18.61
CA GLU A 220 15.84 29.77 19.67
C GLU A 220 14.41 29.51 20.16
N VAL A 221 13.51 29.11 19.24
CA VAL A 221 12.15 28.69 19.58
C VAL A 221 12.17 27.57 20.61
N VAL A 222 13.05 26.58 20.44
CA VAL A 222 13.15 25.41 21.32
C VAL A 222 13.77 25.77 22.68
N GLY A 223 14.70 26.75 22.71
CA GLY A 223 15.31 27.24 23.94
C GLY A 223 14.27 27.71 24.98
N ALA A 224 13.20 28.36 24.53
CA ALA A 224 12.11 28.82 25.42
C ALA A 224 11.31 27.66 26.06
N TRP A 225 11.45 26.44 25.57
CA TRP A 225 10.80 25.24 26.12
C TRP A 225 11.71 24.47 27.07
N GLN A 226 13.03 24.72 27.10
CA GLN A 226 13.96 23.95 27.96
C GLN A 226 13.64 24.05 29.46
N ALA A 227 13.13 25.20 29.91
CA ALA A 227 12.78 25.43 31.31
C ALA A 227 11.32 25.06 31.66
N LYS A 228 10.57 24.47 30.72
CA LYS A 228 9.15 24.10 30.89
C LYS A 228 8.97 22.68 31.38
N HIS A 229 7.75 22.34 31.79
CA HIS A 229 7.37 20.99 32.20
C HIS A 229 7.14 20.08 30.98
N ASN A 230 8.23 19.58 30.39
CA ASN A 230 8.15 18.72 29.21
C ASN A 230 8.05 17.25 29.60
N PHE A 231 7.21 16.50 28.88
CA PHE A 231 6.90 15.12 29.19
C PHE A 231 7.03 14.21 27.98
N THR A 232 7.48 12.98 28.21
CA THR A 232 7.54 11.92 27.20
C THR A 232 6.96 10.63 27.75
N VAL A 233 6.34 9.80 26.88
CA VAL A 233 5.76 8.52 27.32
C VAL A 233 6.81 7.40 27.45
N GLY A 234 7.89 7.43 26.67
CA GLY A 234 8.84 6.32 26.61
C GLY A 234 10.25 6.73 26.22
N GLU A 235 11.24 5.92 26.62
CA GLU A 235 12.68 6.17 26.44
C GLU A 235 13.07 6.53 25.00
N ALA A 236 12.45 5.90 23.99
CA ALA A 236 12.73 6.21 22.59
C ALA A 236 12.32 7.64 22.21
N THR A 237 11.20 8.13 22.77
CA THR A 237 10.72 9.50 22.52
C THR A 237 11.56 10.50 23.30
N TYR A 238 11.93 10.17 24.54
CA TYR A 238 12.86 10.95 25.35
C TYR A 238 14.22 11.12 24.66
N THR A 239 14.80 10.02 24.16
CA THR A 239 16.09 10.05 23.46
C THR A 239 16.03 10.93 22.21
N GLU A 240 14.93 10.86 21.45
CA GLU A 240 14.72 11.73 20.29
C GLU A 240 14.60 13.20 20.73
N ALA A 241 13.80 13.50 21.76
CA ALA A 241 13.61 14.86 22.27
C ALA A 241 14.92 15.49 22.77
N LEU A 242 15.70 14.74 23.55
CA LEU A 242 16.98 15.20 24.06
C LEU A 242 18.00 15.39 22.93
N SER A 243 18.11 14.43 22.00
CA SER A 243 19.13 14.49 20.95
C SER A 243 18.82 15.49 19.85
N LYS A 244 17.55 15.71 19.51
CA LYS A 244 17.14 16.58 18.39
C LYS A 244 16.74 17.98 18.83
N LEU A 245 16.18 18.13 20.03
CA LEU A 245 15.67 19.40 20.54
C LEU A 245 16.45 19.89 21.77
N GLY A 246 17.28 19.05 22.40
CA GLY A 246 17.90 19.41 23.68
C GLY A 246 16.88 19.58 24.81
N LEU A 247 15.69 18.97 24.69
CA LEU A 247 14.64 19.05 25.70
C LEU A 247 14.75 17.87 26.66
N GLU A 248 15.08 18.18 27.91
CA GLU A 248 14.95 17.23 29.01
C GLU A 248 13.47 17.04 29.32
N CYS A 249 12.99 15.81 29.20
CA CYS A 249 11.58 15.49 29.41
C CYS A 249 11.41 14.45 30.53
N GLU A 250 10.39 14.64 31.36
CA GLU A 250 10.05 13.71 32.42
C GLU A 250 9.12 12.59 31.92
N GLY A 251 8.96 11.53 32.72
CA GLY A 251 7.98 10.47 32.45
C GLY A 251 8.40 9.39 31.45
N LYS A 252 9.67 9.38 31.02
CA LYS A 252 10.23 8.38 30.07
C LYS A 252 10.05 6.91 30.50
N GLU A 253 9.88 6.66 31.80
CA GLU A 253 9.64 5.34 32.40
C GLU A 253 8.15 4.96 32.47
N SER A 254 7.24 5.88 32.13
CA SER A 254 5.79 5.65 32.25
C SER A 254 5.29 4.52 31.34
N GLY A 255 5.87 4.39 30.15
CA GLY A 255 5.60 3.33 29.16
C GLY A 255 4.21 3.38 28.52
N SER A 256 3.30 4.24 29.00
CA SER A 256 1.97 4.42 28.46
C SER A 256 1.42 5.82 28.77
N ALA A 257 0.50 6.31 27.93
CA ALA A 257 -0.16 7.60 28.15
C ALA A 257 -0.87 7.64 29.51
N LEU A 258 -1.53 6.55 29.92
CA LEU A 258 -2.26 6.48 31.20
C LEU A 258 -1.34 6.54 32.42
N ASN A 259 -0.12 6.01 32.33
CA ASN A 259 0.83 6.15 33.43
C ASN A 259 1.46 7.54 33.45
N LEU A 260 1.71 8.13 32.27
CA LEU A 260 2.25 9.48 32.19
C LEU A 260 1.31 10.52 32.79
N THR A 261 -0.01 10.36 32.62
CA THR A 261 -0.98 11.28 33.23
C THR A 261 -0.87 11.33 34.75
N LYS A 262 -0.57 10.20 35.41
CA LYS A 262 -0.33 10.15 36.86
C LYS A 262 0.88 10.99 37.27
N VAL A 263 1.99 10.85 36.54
CA VAL A 263 3.22 11.63 36.76
C VAL A 263 2.97 13.13 36.59
N ILE A 264 2.20 13.51 35.57
CA ILE A 264 1.84 14.92 35.36
C ILE A 264 1.02 15.43 36.57
N VAL A 265 -0.01 14.68 36.98
CA VAL A 265 -0.95 15.08 38.04
C VAL A 265 -0.29 15.25 39.41
N GLU A 266 0.83 14.58 39.70
CA GLU A 266 1.58 14.72 40.96
C GLU A 266 1.94 16.17 41.27
N ARG A 267 2.21 16.98 40.24
CA ARG A 267 2.54 18.41 40.36
C ARG A 267 1.46 19.33 39.80
N LYS A 268 0.20 18.89 39.79
CA LYS A 268 -0.91 19.67 39.21
C LYS A 268 -1.06 21.10 39.74
N SER A 269 -0.65 21.34 40.98
CA SER A 269 -0.67 22.69 41.59
C SER A 269 0.28 23.68 40.93
N GLU A 270 1.27 23.19 40.18
CA GLU A 270 2.26 24.01 39.47
C GLU A 270 1.75 24.48 38.09
N TYR A 271 0.62 23.94 37.61
CA TYR A 271 0.14 24.18 36.26
C TYR A 271 -1.07 25.12 36.26
N HIS A 272 -0.97 26.18 35.46
CA HIS A 272 -2.02 27.20 35.31
C HIS A 272 -2.37 27.49 33.84
N LYS A 273 -1.63 26.91 32.90
CA LYS A 273 -1.79 26.99 31.44
C LYS A 273 -1.95 25.59 30.83
N PRO A 274 -2.41 25.48 29.58
CA PRO A 274 -2.47 24.19 28.91
C PRO A 274 -1.09 23.60 28.61
N PHE A 275 -1.05 22.28 28.42
CA PHE A 275 0.06 21.59 27.77
C PHE A 275 -0.14 21.54 26.26
N LEU A 276 0.91 21.81 25.49
CA LEU A 276 0.89 21.56 24.05
C LEU A 276 1.06 20.06 23.80
N PHE A 277 0.18 19.45 23.01
CA PHE A 277 0.24 18.03 22.68
C PHE A 277 0.23 17.80 21.16
N PRO A 278 1.41 17.81 20.52
CA PRO A 278 1.55 17.31 19.16
C PRO A 278 1.28 15.80 19.12
N HIS A 279 0.43 15.35 18.20
CA HIS A 279 0.02 13.96 18.14
C HIS A 279 -0.19 13.43 16.71
N GLY A 280 -0.31 12.11 16.61
CA GLY A 280 -0.70 11.41 15.38
C GLY A 280 -2.20 11.16 15.28
N ASN A 281 -2.71 10.85 14.08
CA ASN A 281 -4.13 10.50 13.85
C ASN A 281 -4.59 9.22 14.57
N LEU A 282 -3.66 8.34 14.97
CA LEU A 282 -3.95 7.09 15.69
C LEU A 282 -3.86 7.24 17.23
N LYS A 283 -3.83 8.47 17.75
CA LYS A 283 -3.82 8.68 19.21
C LYS A 283 -5.09 8.15 19.86
N THR A 284 -5.01 7.91 21.16
CA THR A 284 -6.17 7.75 22.03
C THR A 284 -6.37 9.06 22.81
N ASP A 285 -7.60 9.37 23.21
CA ASP A 285 -7.93 10.61 23.92
C ASP A 285 -7.54 10.61 25.41
N ILE A 286 -6.60 9.74 25.82
CA ILE A 286 -6.24 9.52 27.22
C ILE A 286 -5.77 10.81 27.91
N PHE A 287 -4.97 11.66 27.23
CA PHE A 287 -4.49 12.90 27.86
C PHE A 287 -5.63 13.89 28.13
N ASN A 288 -6.47 14.19 27.12
CA ASN A 288 -7.62 15.06 27.31
C ASN A 288 -8.56 14.54 28.42
N LEU A 289 -8.83 13.24 28.44
CA LEU A 289 -9.77 12.64 29.38
C LEU A 289 -9.22 12.59 30.80
N GLU A 290 -7.99 12.10 31.00
CA GLU A 290 -7.44 11.89 32.34
C GLU A 290 -6.90 13.19 32.96
N LEU A 291 -6.24 14.05 32.18
CA LEU A 291 -5.77 15.35 32.69
C LEU A 291 -6.94 16.32 32.90
N GLY A 292 -7.96 16.26 32.03
CA GLY A 292 -9.16 17.08 32.15
C GLY A 292 -9.94 16.82 33.45
N LYS A 293 -9.99 15.57 33.94
CA LYS A 293 -10.59 15.23 35.25
C LYS A 293 -9.91 15.96 36.42
N GLU A 294 -8.63 16.24 36.27
CA GLU A 294 -7.80 16.91 37.28
C GLU A 294 -7.71 18.43 37.06
N GLY A 295 -8.46 18.98 36.09
CA GLY A 295 -8.47 20.39 35.75
C GLY A 295 -7.26 20.85 34.92
N ILE A 296 -6.43 19.92 34.43
CA ILE A 296 -5.28 20.22 33.58
C ILE A 296 -5.72 20.22 32.12
N GLN A 297 -5.45 21.32 31.41
CA GLN A 297 -5.83 21.49 30.02
C GLN A 297 -4.74 20.98 29.08
N VAL A 298 -5.16 20.46 27.93
CA VAL A 298 -4.28 20.02 26.85
C VAL A 298 -4.77 20.65 25.55
N GLU A 299 -3.86 21.27 24.81
CA GLU A 299 -4.12 21.79 23.48
C GLU A 299 -3.47 20.89 22.44
N GLU A 300 -4.28 20.30 21.58
CA GLU A 300 -3.84 19.26 20.65
C GLU A 300 -3.51 19.81 19.27
N VAL A 301 -2.45 19.28 18.66
CA VAL A 301 -2.11 19.56 17.26
C VAL A 301 -1.87 18.24 16.54
N LEU A 302 -2.65 17.95 15.50
CA LEU A 302 -2.43 16.79 14.63
C LEU A 302 -1.21 17.07 13.75
N VAL A 303 -0.03 16.57 14.12
CA VAL A 303 1.23 16.89 13.44
C VAL A 303 1.69 15.81 12.46
N TYR A 304 1.13 14.60 12.55
CA TYR A 304 1.36 13.58 11.54
C TYR A 304 0.16 12.65 11.38
N GLU A 305 0.05 12.04 10.21
CA GLU A 305 -0.89 10.96 9.96
C GLU A 305 -0.15 9.69 9.54
N THR A 306 -0.62 8.55 10.02
CA THR A 306 -0.27 7.24 9.49
C THR A 306 -1.36 6.85 8.49
N ILE A 307 -0.96 6.61 7.24
CA ILE A 307 -1.85 6.24 6.14
C ILE A 307 -1.37 4.96 5.46
N ALA A 308 -2.27 4.29 4.74
CA ALA A 308 -1.87 3.25 3.80
C ALA A 308 -0.90 3.84 2.76
N ASN A 309 0.13 3.09 2.39
CA ASN A 309 1.11 3.56 1.41
C ASN A 309 0.42 3.80 0.05
N PRO A 310 0.30 5.05 -0.43
CA PRO A 310 -0.36 5.34 -1.70
C PRO A 310 0.40 4.77 -2.90
N SER A 311 1.71 4.53 -2.73
CA SER A 311 2.61 3.98 -3.75
C SER A 311 2.70 2.46 -3.69
N ILE A 312 1.95 1.77 -2.81
CA ILE A 312 2.08 0.32 -2.61
C ILE A 312 1.89 -0.47 -3.89
N SER A 313 1.00 -0.02 -4.79
CA SER A 313 0.78 -0.69 -6.08
C SER A 313 2.01 -0.62 -6.99
N ASN A 314 2.72 0.50 -6.98
CA ASN A 314 3.93 0.71 -7.79
C ASN A 314 5.11 -0.05 -7.18
N GLU A 315 5.29 0.06 -5.86
CA GLU A 315 6.33 -0.71 -5.14
C GLU A 315 6.14 -2.22 -5.31
N LEU A 316 4.89 -2.70 -5.24
CA LEU A 316 4.59 -4.10 -5.53
C LEU A 316 4.90 -4.46 -6.98
N ALA A 317 4.52 -3.64 -7.95
CA ALA A 317 4.84 -3.88 -9.35
C ALA A 317 6.37 -3.97 -9.57
N ASP A 318 7.15 -3.09 -8.94
CA ASP A 318 8.61 -3.08 -9.06
C ASP A 318 9.27 -4.36 -8.50
N VAL A 319 8.77 -4.87 -7.37
CA VAL A 319 9.32 -6.10 -6.76
C VAL A 319 8.77 -7.40 -7.37
N THR A 320 7.75 -7.31 -8.21
CA THR A 320 7.07 -8.43 -8.88
C THR A 320 7.30 -8.44 -10.39
N ASP A 321 8.34 -7.75 -10.87
CA ASP A 321 8.66 -7.62 -12.30
C ASP A 321 7.44 -7.19 -13.14
N ASN A 322 6.76 -6.12 -12.71
CA ASN A 322 5.47 -5.65 -13.25
C ASN A 322 4.36 -6.71 -13.20
N LEU A 323 4.17 -7.34 -12.04
CA LEU A 323 3.16 -8.37 -11.79
C LEU A 323 3.37 -9.66 -12.62
N THR A 324 4.59 -9.91 -13.10
CA THR A 324 4.94 -11.13 -13.86
C THR A 324 5.66 -12.18 -13.01
N SER A 325 6.05 -11.84 -11.78
CA SER A 325 6.63 -12.76 -10.82
C SER A 325 6.11 -12.46 -9.41
N ILE A 326 6.27 -13.38 -8.47
CA ILE A 326 6.00 -13.10 -7.05
C ILE A 326 7.00 -13.85 -6.17
N PRO A 327 7.46 -13.25 -5.06
CA PRO A 327 8.27 -13.97 -4.11
C PRO A 327 7.59 -15.20 -3.52
N GLU A 328 8.36 -16.28 -3.30
CA GLU A 328 7.86 -17.53 -2.73
C GLU A 328 7.22 -17.32 -1.36
N TYR A 329 7.84 -16.48 -0.52
CA TYR A 329 7.36 -16.14 0.80
C TYR A 329 6.86 -14.70 0.82
N VAL A 330 5.65 -14.47 1.33
CA VAL A 330 5.10 -13.13 1.57
C VAL A 330 4.80 -13.00 3.06
N VAL A 331 5.48 -12.05 3.71
CA VAL A 331 5.49 -11.90 5.17
C VAL A 331 4.72 -10.65 5.57
N PHE A 332 3.68 -10.81 6.37
CA PHE A 332 2.86 -9.72 6.88
C PHE A 332 3.20 -9.41 8.35
N PHE A 333 3.48 -8.14 8.63
CA PHE A 333 3.91 -7.70 9.96
C PHE A 333 2.77 -7.18 10.84
N SER A 334 1.59 -6.93 10.27
CA SER A 334 0.41 -6.48 11.01
C SER A 334 -0.88 -6.77 10.24
N PRO A 335 -2.04 -6.82 10.93
CA PRO A 335 -3.36 -6.84 10.29
C PRO A 335 -3.55 -5.72 9.26
N SER A 336 -3.18 -4.50 9.63
CA SER A 336 -3.29 -3.32 8.76
C SER A 336 -2.42 -3.44 7.52
N GLY A 337 -1.21 -4.00 7.64
CA GLY A 337 -0.33 -4.20 6.50
C GLY A 337 -0.83 -5.27 5.53
N PHE A 338 -1.50 -6.30 6.03
CA PHE A 338 -2.20 -7.27 5.20
C PHE A 338 -3.38 -6.62 4.46
N GLN A 339 -4.29 -5.97 5.18
CA GLN A 339 -5.46 -5.30 4.61
C GLN A 339 -5.09 -4.26 3.55
N SER A 340 -4.01 -3.49 3.77
CA SER A 340 -3.58 -2.47 2.82
C SER A 340 -2.91 -3.02 1.55
N SER A 341 -2.46 -4.28 1.55
CA SER A 341 -1.66 -4.85 0.45
C SER A 341 -2.35 -5.97 -0.32
N ILE A 342 -3.29 -6.69 0.29
CA ILE A 342 -3.87 -7.90 -0.30
C ILE A 342 -4.61 -7.63 -1.62
N GLU A 343 -5.34 -6.52 -1.72
CA GLU A 343 -6.03 -6.11 -2.95
C GLU A 343 -5.08 -5.79 -4.11
N HIS A 344 -3.83 -5.44 -3.80
CA HIS A 344 -2.80 -5.23 -4.81
C HIS A 344 -2.15 -6.56 -5.22
N LEU A 345 -1.91 -7.47 -4.26
CA LEU A 345 -1.40 -8.81 -4.55
C LEU A 345 -2.37 -9.64 -5.41
N LYS A 346 -3.70 -9.49 -5.20
CA LYS A 346 -4.75 -10.13 -6.03
C LYS A 346 -4.68 -9.76 -7.52
N LYS A 347 -4.02 -8.65 -7.88
CA LYS A 347 -3.87 -8.21 -9.29
C LYS A 347 -2.78 -8.99 -10.04
N ILE A 348 -1.92 -9.71 -9.31
CA ILE A 348 -0.90 -10.56 -9.89
C ILE A 348 -1.63 -11.81 -10.45
N PRO A 349 -1.46 -12.18 -11.74
CA PRO A 349 -2.15 -13.31 -12.36
C PRO A 349 -1.57 -14.68 -11.95
N VAL A 350 -1.38 -14.87 -10.65
CA VAL A 350 -0.92 -16.09 -9.99
C VAL A 350 -2.01 -16.61 -9.05
N ASP A 351 -2.07 -17.92 -8.89
CA ASP A 351 -2.85 -18.52 -7.82
C ASP A 351 -2.16 -18.27 -6.48
N LEU A 352 -2.70 -17.35 -5.67
CA LEU A 352 -2.11 -16.99 -4.39
C LEU A 352 -2.06 -18.17 -3.39
N SER A 353 -2.81 -19.25 -3.61
CA SER A 353 -2.69 -20.47 -2.79
C SER A 353 -1.32 -21.15 -2.93
N SER A 354 -0.61 -20.88 -4.03
CA SER A 354 0.75 -21.39 -4.26
C SER A 354 1.84 -20.53 -3.60
N VAL A 355 1.48 -19.40 -3.01
CA VAL A 355 2.39 -18.47 -2.32
C VAL A 355 2.39 -18.75 -0.83
N LYS A 356 3.56 -18.76 -0.21
CA LYS A 356 3.70 -19.08 1.22
C LYS A 356 3.49 -17.82 2.06
N PHE A 357 2.26 -17.59 2.49
CA PHE A 357 1.94 -16.47 3.39
C PHE A 357 2.41 -16.75 4.82
N VAL A 358 3.15 -15.80 5.40
CA VAL A 358 3.70 -15.89 6.75
C VAL A 358 3.19 -14.72 7.59
N ALA A 359 2.66 -15.00 8.77
CA ALA A 359 2.26 -13.98 9.74
C ALA A 359 3.33 -13.82 10.82
N ILE A 360 3.66 -12.57 11.17
CA ILE A 360 4.63 -12.30 12.24
C ILE A 360 4.08 -12.55 13.67
N GLY A 361 2.80 -12.89 13.77
CA GLY A 361 2.14 -13.12 15.05
C GLY A 361 0.65 -13.45 14.91
N PRO A 362 0.00 -13.83 16.02
CA PRO A 362 -1.34 -14.41 16.01
C PRO A 362 -2.44 -13.43 15.56
N VAL A 363 -2.29 -12.13 15.83
CA VAL A 363 -3.29 -11.14 15.40
C VAL A 363 -3.28 -11.00 13.87
N THR A 364 -2.10 -10.97 13.25
CA THR A 364 -1.96 -10.94 11.80
C THR A 364 -2.44 -12.24 11.16
N GLU A 365 -2.19 -13.38 11.80
CA GLU A 365 -2.69 -14.69 11.37
C GLU A 365 -4.22 -14.71 11.28
N LEU A 366 -4.91 -14.21 12.31
CA LEU A 366 -6.37 -14.13 12.32
C LEU A 366 -6.89 -13.32 11.13
N SER A 367 -6.34 -12.13 10.88
CA SER A 367 -6.77 -11.29 9.77
C SER A 367 -6.56 -11.92 8.39
N ILE A 368 -5.50 -12.71 8.21
CA ILE A 368 -5.26 -13.44 6.95
C ILE A 368 -6.30 -14.57 6.78
N ARG A 369 -6.60 -15.32 7.84
CA ARG A 369 -7.58 -16.42 7.80
C ARG A 369 -9.01 -15.95 7.60
N GLU A 370 -9.38 -14.80 8.17
CA GLU A 370 -10.71 -14.19 7.99
C GLU A 370 -11.02 -13.89 6.52
N GLU A 371 -9.99 -13.60 5.71
CA GLU A 371 -10.08 -13.42 4.25
C GLU A 371 -9.91 -14.74 3.46
N ASN A 372 -9.96 -15.90 4.14
CA ASN A 372 -9.86 -17.25 3.57
C ASN A 372 -8.54 -17.57 2.86
N TYR A 373 -7.43 -16.96 3.29
CA TYR A 373 -6.10 -17.33 2.80
C TYR A 373 -5.46 -18.41 3.67
N GLU A 374 -4.79 -19.36 3.03
CA GLU A 374 -3.94 -20.32 3.72
C GLU A 374 -2.69 -19.65 4.27
N ILE A 375 -2.26 -20.08 5.45
CA ILE A 375 -1.07 -19.58 6.12
C ILE A 375 -0.04 -20.69 6.12
N TYR A 376 1.13 -20.41 5.56
CA TYR A 376 2.26 -21.31 5.59
C TYR A 376 2.87 -21.43 6.99
N GLY A 377 2.95 -20.31 7.71
CA GLY A 377 3.43 -20.34 9.09
C GLY A 377 3.25 -19.03 9.85
N VAL A 378 3.43 -19.12 11.16
CA VAL A 378 3.35 -18.01 12.11
C VAL A 378 4.59 -18.03 12.98
N THR A 379 5.23 -16.88 13.15
CA THR A 379 6.39 -16.78 14.04
C THR A 379 5.95 -16.82 15.50
N LYS A 380 6.77 -17.42 16.37
CA LYS A 380 6.49 -17.49 17.81
C LYS A 380 6.61 -16.12 18.47
N HIS A 381 7.65 -15.39 18.08
CA HIS A 381 7.88 -14.00 18.45
C HIS A 381 8.13 -13.18 17.18
N PRO A 382 7.89 -11.85 17.22
CA PRO A 382 8.18 -10.97 16.10
C PRO A 382 9.69 -10.67 16.05
N THR A 383 10.47 -11.70 15.70
CA THR A 383 11.93 -11.61 15.59
C THR A 383 12.43 -12.14 14.24
N PRO A 384 13.55 -11.62 13.72
CA PRO A 384 14.15 -12.14 12.48
C PRO A 384 14.45 -13.64 12.52
N LYS A 385 14.93 -14.14 13.66
CA LYS A 385 15.28 -15.55 13.85
C LYS A 385 14.07 -16.46 13.71
N ASP A 386 12.97 -16.11 14.37
CA ASP A 386 11.75 -16.92 14.30
C ASP A 386 11.14 -16.91 12.89
N LEU A 387 11.29 -15.81 12.15
CA LEU A 387 10.89 -15.77 10.74
C LEU A 387 11.74 -16.73 9.90
N LEU A 388 13.07 -16.69 10.06
CA LEU A 388 13.98 -17.61 9.38
C LEU A 388 13.63 -19.08 9.68
N ASP A 389 13.34 -19.40 10.95
CA ASP A 389 12.95 -20.74 11.38
C ASP A 389 11.64 -21.22 10.74
N VAL A 390 10.71 -20.31 10.43
CA VAL A 390 9.47 -20.65 9.72
C VAL A 390 9.75 -20.94 8.25
N ILE A 391 10.47 -20.05 7.56
CA ILE A 391 10.66 -20.16 6.11
C ILE A 391 11.72 -21.18 5.69
N SER A 392 12.63 -21.59 6.60
CA SER A 392 13.66 -22.60 6.31
C SER A 392 13.16 -24.05 6.43
N LYS A 393 11.90 -24.25 6.82
CA LYS A 393 11.29 -25.58 7.00
C LYS A 393 10.74 -26.23 5.73
N GLY A 394 10.76 -25.53 4.60
CA GLY A 394 10.24 -26.01 3.32
C GLY A 394 11.14 -25.64 2.17
#